data_AF-A0A3A6ND52-F1
#
_entry.id   AF-A0A3A6ND52-F1
#
_cell.length_a   1.000
_cell.length_b   1.000
_cell.length_c   1.000
_cell.angle_alpha   90.00
_cell.angle_beta   90.00
_cell.angle_gamma   90.00
#
_symmetry.space_group_name_H-M   'P 1'
#
loop_
_entity.id
_entity.type
_entity.pdbx_description
1 polymer ?
#
loop_
_entity_poly.entity_id
_entity_poly.type
_entity_poly.pdbx_seq_one_letter_code
_entity_poly.pdbx_strand_id
1 'polypeptide(L)'
;MEDFRDVAGAPRAETIEAVDELRVEVTHSEPFAPFPYSLSWPGAAMISPEAVNEDGSIVEPVGTGPFIRESWIPDKEMVPTRNDKYWGGLPKLERVILKYIPDPTTRMLALEAGETSLSTC
;
A
#
# COMPACT_ATOMS: atom_id res chain seq x y z
N MET A 1 13.03 14.46 -11.17
CA MET A 1 11.89 14.12 -10.30
C MET A 1 10.67 14.40 -11.16
N GLU A 2 10.20 13.40 -11.90
CA GLU A 2 9.10 13.58 -12.84
C GLU A 2 7.86 14.03 -12.06
N ASP A 3 7.17 15.03 -12.59
CA ASP A 3 5.92 15.52 -12.03
C ASP A 3 4.93 14.34 -12.01
N PHE A 4 4.25 14.12 -10.88
CA PHE A 4 3.24 13.08 -10.76
C PHE A 4 2.13 13.23 -11.82
N ARG A 5 1.96 14.44 -12.37
CA ARG A 5 1.08 14.75 -13.50
C ARG A 5 1.46 14.09 -14.83
N ASP A 6 2.73 13.68 -15.00
CA ASP A 6 3.28 13.18 -16.26
C ASP A 6 3.47 11.65 -16.30
N VAL A 7 3.14 10.96 -15.20
CA VAL A 7 3.16 9.49 -15.16
C VAL A 7 1.95 8.95 -15.92
N ALA A 8 2.19 8.13 -16.94
CA ALA A 8 1.12 7.46 -17.69
C ALA A 8 0.23 6.62 -16.73
N GLY A 9 -0.98 7.11 -16.45
CA GLY A 9 -1.91 6.51 -15.48
C GLY A 9 -2.17 7.31 -14.21
N ALA A 10 -1.46 8.43 -14.00
CA ALA A 10 -1.80 9.36 -12.92
C ALA A 10 -3.14 10.05 -13.21
N PRO A 11 -4.00 10.23 -12.19
CA PRO A 11 -5.25 10.94 -12.36
C PRO A 11 -4.93 12.38 -12.77
N ARG A 12 -5.25 12.74 -14.02
CA ARG A 12 -5.21 14.12 -14.53
C ARG A 12 -6.34 14.94 -13.89
N ALA A 13 -6.35 14.98 -12.57
CA ALA A 13 -7.30 15.77 -11.79
C ALA A 13 -6.86 17.23 -11.88
N GLU A 14 -7.77 18.07 -12.32
CA GLU A 14 -7.64 19.53 -12.25
C GLU A 14 -7.88 20.00 -10.81
N THR A 15 -8.94 19.48 -10.18
CA THR A 15 -9.25 19.75 -8.77
C THR A 15 -9.67 18.47 -8.03
N ILE A 16 -9.39 18.44 -6.72
CA ILE A 16 -9.84 17.40 -5.78
C ILE A 16 -10.35 18.16 -4.55
N GLU A 17 -11.64 18.06 -4.27
CA GLU A 17 -12.30 18.84 -3.22
C GLU A 17 -13.12 17.93 -2.31
N ALA A 18 -12.95 18.08 -0.99
CA ALA A 18 -13.84 17.45 -0.02
C ALA A 18 -15.08 18.34 0.16
N VAL A 19 -16.19 17.94 -0.46
CA VAL A 19 -17.45 18.69 -0.46
C VAL A 19 -18.30 18.39 0.78
N ASP A 20 -18.10 17.22 1.40
CA ASP A 20 -18.69 16.80 2.68
C ASP A 20 -17.86 15.67 3.33
N GLU A 21 -18.17 15.30 4.58
CA GLU A 21 -17.35 14.38 5.39
C GLU A 21 -17.08 13.02 4.71
N LEU A 22 -17.98 12.56 3.85
CA LEU A 22 -17.87 11.26 3.16
C LEU A 22 -17.92 11.39 1.63
N ARG A 23 -17.68 12.60 1.08
CA ARG A 23 -17.73 12.83 -0.36
C ARG A 23 -16.57 13.70 -0.81
N VAL A 24 -15.87 13.17 -1.81
CA VAL A 24 -14.81 13.87 -2.53
C VAL A 24 -15.26 14.05 -3.97
N GLU A 25 -15.17 15.27 -4.47
CA GLU A 25 -15.40 15.61 -5.87
C GLU A 25 -14.06 15.78 -6.59
N VAL A 26 -13.93 15.14 -7.76
CA VAL A 26 -12.72 15.21 -8.58
C VAL A 26 -13.11 15.70 -9.96
N THR A 27 -12.53 16.82 -10.38
CA THR A 27 -12.77 17.41 -11.70
C THR A 27 -11.58 17.13 -12.60
N HIS A 28 -11.84 16.73 -13.84
CA HIS A 28 -10.83 16.52 -14.87
C HIS A 28 -10.96 17.60 -15.94
N SER A 29 -9.82 18.09 -16.45
CA SER A 29 -9.79 19.08 -17.53
C SER A 29 -10.25 18.51 -18.89
N GLU A 30 -10.16 17.19 -19.06
CA GLU A 30 -10.62 16.45 -20.24
C GLU A 30 -11.33 15.16 -19.81
N PRO A 31 -12.26 14.61 -20.61
CA PRO A 31 -12.91 13.33 -20.30
C PRO A 31 -11.89 12.21 -20.08
N PHE A 32 -11.86 11.64 -18.87
CA PHE A 32 -10.91 10.59 -18.49
C PHE A 32 -11.61 9.33 -17.97
N ALA A 33 -12.05 8.48 -18.89
CA ALA A 33 -12.74 7.23 -18.57
C ALA A 33 -11.96 6.24 -17.67
N PRO A 34 -10.61 6.14 -17.72
CA PRO A 34 -9.85 5.24 -16.85
C PRO A 34 -9.77 5.67 -15.37
N PHE A 35 -10.37 6.79 -14.97
CA PHE A 35 -10.23 7.31 -13.60
C PHE A 35 -10.56 6.28 -12.50
N PRO A 36 -11.68 5.54 -12.54
CA PRO A 36 -11.97 4.55 -11.49
C PRO A 36 -10.92 3.43 -11.39
N TYR A 37 -10.31 3.06 -12.52
CA TYR A 37 -9.25 2.07 -12.54
C TYR A 37 -7.96 2.61 -11.88
N SER A 38 -7.63 3.88 -12.11
CA SER A 38 -6.47 4.51 -11.47
C SER A 38 -6.55 4.50 -9.94
N LEU A 39 -7.76 4.64 -9.37
CA LEU A 39 -8.01 4.56 -7.93
C LEU A 39 -7.85 3.16 -7.34
N SER A 40 -7.82 2.12 -8.18
CA SER A 40 -7.60 0.73 -7.73
C SER A 40 -6.12 0.37 -7.65
N TRP A 41 -5.22 1.23 -8.14
CA TRP A 41 -3.79 0.97 -8.12
C TRP A 41 -3.23 1.15 -6.70
N PRO A 42 -2.25 0.34 -6.22
CA PRO A 42 -1.72 0.48 -4.86
C PRO A 42 -1.12 1.86 -4.53
N GLY A 43 -0.70 2.63 -5.54
CA GLY A 43 -0.23 4.01 -5.37
C GLY A 43 -1.32 5.00 -4.96
N ALA A 44 -2.60 4.65 -5.15
CA ALA A 44 -3.76 5.45 -4.73
C ALA A 44 -4.28 5.03 -3.33
N ALA A 45 -3.51 4.28 -2.55
CA ALA A 45 -3.90 3.86 -1.21
C ALA A 45 -4.09 5.06 -0.27
N MET A 46 -5.11 5.00 0.57
CA MET A 46 -5.36 6.01 1.60
C MET A 46 -4.33 5.91 2.72
N ILE A 47 -3.61 7.00 2.95
CA ILE A 47 -2.61 7.16 4.01
C ILE A 47 -3.13 8.16 5.04
N SER A 48 -2.86 7.92 6.32
CA SER A 48 -3.19 8.86 7.39
C SER A 48 -2.49 10.21 7.13
N PRO A 49 -3.20 11.35 7.22
CA PRO A 49 -2.57 12.66 7.09
C PRO A 49 -1.44 12.88 8.12
N GLU A 50 -1.55 12.28 9.31
CA GLU A 50 -0.52 12.38 10.36
C GLU A 50 0.78 11.64 10.03
N ALA A 51 0.73 10.73 9.04
CA ALA A 51 1.88 9.94 8.58
C ALA A 51 2.67 10.62 7.44
N VAL A 52 2.20 11.78 6.96
CA VAL A 52 2.74 12.50 5.82
C VAL A 52 3.31 13.84 6.29
N ASN A 53 4.56 14.11 5.94
CA ASN A 53 5.22 15.39 6.21
C ASN A 53 4.70 16.48 5.24
N GLU A 54 5.01 17.74 5.56
CA GLU A 54 4.66 18.89 4.70
C GLU A 54 5.25 18.80 3.28
N ASP A 55 6.39 18.11 3.12
CA ASP A 55 7.03 17.87 1.83
C ASP A 55 6.46 16.67 1.05
N GLY A 56 5.42 16.01 1.59
CA GLY A 56 4.79 14.84 1.01
C GLY A 56 5.52 13.52 1.26
N SER A 57 6.64 13.54 2.00
CA SER A 57 7.33 12.31 2.38
C SER A 57 6.55 11.55 3.47
N ILE A 58 6.55 10.22 3.37
CA ILE A 58 5.86 9.35 4.34
C ILE A 58 6.89 8.94 5.40
N VAL A 59 6.66 9.33 6.66
CA VAL A 59 7.54 8.96 7.79
C VAL A 59 7.29 7.51 8.21
N GLU A 60 6.01 7.17 8.35
CA GLU A 60 5.56 5.84 8.71
C GLU A 60 4.29 5.52 7.93
N PRO A 61 4.23 4.42 7.17
CA PRO A 61 3.06 4.10 6.37
C PRO A 61 1.90 3.63 7.27
N VAL A 62 1.08 4.58 7.72
CA VAL A 62 -0.15 4.32 8.46
C VAL A 62 -1.33 4.34 7.50
N GLY A 63 -1.90 3.17 7.21
CA GLY A 63 -3.06 3.01 6.35
C GLY A 63 -4.26 2.40 7.07
N THR A 64 -5.34 2.14 6.32
CA THR A 64 -6.59 1.57 6.85
C THR A 64 -6.68 0.05 6.64
N GLY A 65 -5.55 -0.61 6.38
CA GLY A 65 -5.49 -2.01 5.95
C GLY A 65 -5.78 -3.05 7.05
N PRO A 66 -5.90 -4.33 6.66
CA PRO A 66 -6.17 -5.45 7.58
C PRO A 66 -4.99 -5.83 8.48
N PHE A 67 -3.80 -5.29 8.22
CA PHE A 67 -2.58 -5.56 8.97
C PHE A 67 -1.89 -4.25 9.37
N ILE A 68 -1.27 -4.25 10.55
CA ILE A 68 -0.48 -3.15 11.12
C ILE A 68 0.97 -3.61 11.18
N ARG A 69 1.92 -2.71 10.88
CA ARG A 69 3.35 -2.99 11.00
C ARG A 69 3.72 -3.19 12.47
N GLU A 70 4.19 -4.39 12.83
CA GLU A 70 4.80 -4.69 14.13
C GLU A 70 6.29 -4.36 14.10
N SER A 71 7.00 -4.78 13.06
CA SER A 71 8.43 -4.47 12.88
C SER A 71 8.84 -4.43 11.42
N TRP A 72 9.92 -3.70 11.15
CA TRP A 72 10.57 -3.66 9.85
C TRP A 72 12.08 -3.52 10.03
N ILE A 73 12.82 -4.48 9.48
CA ILE A 73 14.28 -4.44 9.37
C ILE A 73 14.60 -4.44 7.88
N PRO A 74 15.11 -3.32 7.33
CA PRO A 74 15.48 -3.21 5.93
C PRO A 74 16.35 -4.39 5.47
N ASP A 75 16.09 -4.88 4.26
CA ASP A 75 16.80 -6.01 3.63
C ASP A 75 16.85 -7.31 4.44
N LYS A 76 15.95 -7.47 5.43
CA LYS A 76 15.88 -8.67 6.26
C LYS A 76 14.46 -9.18 6.42
N GLU A 77 13.59 -8.40 7.04
CA GLU A 77 12.21 -8.84 7.30
C GLU A 77 11.24 -7.67 7.54
N MET A 78 9.97 -7.90 7.18
CA MET A 78 8.85 -7.09 7.61
C MET A 78 7.83 -7.98 8.31
N VAL A 79 7.41 -7.57 9.50
CA VAL A 79 6.40 -8.30 10.27
C VAL A 79 5.18 -7.42 10.47
N PRO A 80 4.09 -7.72 9.76
CA PRO A 80 2.77 -7.23 10.11
C PRO A 80 2.01 -8.15 11.09
N THR A 81 1.21 -7.54 11.97
CA THR A 81 0.21 -8.19 12.82
C THR A 81 -1.20 -7.76 12.43
N ARG A 82 -2.20 -8.59 12.76
CA ARG A 82 -3.60 -8.31 12.42
C ARG A 82 -4.07 -6.99 13.02
N ASN A 83 -4.79 -6.21 12.21
CA ASN A 83 -5.55 -5.06 12.69
C ASN A 83 -6.89 -5.54 13.26
N ASP A 84 -6.99 -5.72 14.58
CA ASP A 84 -8.22 -6.15 15.24
C ASP A 84 -9.37 -5.12 15.15
N LYS A 85 -9.08 -3.89 14.68
CA LYS A 85 -10.07 -2.82 14.43
C LYS A 85 -10.39 -2.64 12.93
N TYR A 86 -9.99 -3.58 12.08
CA TYR A 86 -10.23 -3.45 10.64
C TYR A 86 -11.73 -3.42 10.32
N TRP A 87 -12.14 -2.46 9.50
CA TRP A 87 -13.55 -2.15 9.20
C TRP A 87 -14.27 -3.19 8.34
N GLY A 88 -13.52 -4.02 7.62
CA GLY A 88 -14.07 -5.09 6.78
C GLY A 88 -14.30 -6.37 7.58
N GLY A 89 -13.41 -7.35 7.38
CA GLY A 89 -13.44 -8.62 8.11
C GLY A 89 -12.05 -9.00 8.59
N LEU A 90 -11.97 -9.59 9.78
CA LEU A 90 -10.70 -9.94 10.40
C LEU A 90 -9.96 -11.01 9.59
N PRO A 91 -8.67 -10.78 9.27
CA PRO A 91 -7.80 -11.82 8.74
C PRO A 91 -7.77 -13.05 9.65
N LYS A 92 -7.75 -14.23 9.02
CA LYS A 92 -7.53 -15.50 9.73
C LYS A 92 -6.12 -15.60 10.33
N LEU A 93 -5.16 -14.90 9.73
CA LEU A 93 -3.78 -14.86 10.18
C LEU A 93 -3.62 -13.74 11.20
N GLU A 94 -2.97 -14.05 12.33
CA GLU A 94 -2.68 -13.06 13.38
C GLU A 94 -1.40 -12.29 13.09
N ARG A 95 -0.47 -12.93 12.38
CA ARG A 95 0.88 -12.42 12.12
C ARG A 95 1.41 -13.03 10.82
N VAL A 96 2.12 -12.23 10.04
CA VAL A 96 2.82 -12.67 8.82
C VAL A 96 4.26 -12.22 8.92
N ILE A 97 5.21 -13.09 8.56
CA ILE A 97 6.63 -12.75 8.51
C ILE A 97 7.04 -12.75 7.05
N LEU A 98 7.32 -11.57 6.51
CA LEU A 98 7.85 -11.41 5.17
C LEU A 98 9.36 -11.37 5.25
N LYS A 99 10.01 -12.49 4.93
CA LYS A 99 11.48 -12.59 4.92
C LYS A 99 12.04 -12.14 3.57
N TYR A 100 13.08 -11.33 3.61
CA TYR A 100 13.85 -10.96 2.43
C TYR A 100 14.95 -12.00 2.18
N ILE A 101 14.80 -12.78 1.11
CA ILE A 101 15.78 -13.77 0.67
C ILE A 101 16.04 -13.50 -0.82
N PRO A 102 17.12 -12.79 -1.18
CA PRO A 102 17.34 -12.32 -2.54
C PRO A 102 17.67 -13.47 -3.51
N ASP A 103 18.41 -14.48 -3.03
CA ASP A 103 18.79 -15.63 -3.84
C ASP A 103 17.59 -16.58 -4.07
N PRO A 104 17.19 -16.83 -5.33
CA PRO A 104 16.04 -17.68 -5.65
C PRO A 104 16.24 -19.14 -5.26
N THR A 105 17.47 -19.66 -5.34
CA THR A 105 17.77 -21.04 -4.95
C THR A 105 17.54 -21.23 -3.45
N THR A 106 18.01 -20.28 -2.64
CA THR A 106 17.81 -20.26 -1.20
C THR A 106 16.34 -20.11 -0.84
N ARG A 107 15.56 -19.29 -1.56
CA ARG A 107 14.09 -19.22 -1.38
C ARG A 107 13.41 -20.55 -1.62
N MET A 108 13.78 -21.23 -2.71
CA MET A 108 13.21 -22.53 -3.07
C MET A 108 13.53 -23.58 -2.00
N LEU A 109 14.79 -23.65 -1.56
CA LEU A 109 15.21 -24.57 -0.49
C LEU A 109 14.49 -24.27 0.83
N ALA A 110 14.29 -23.00 1.19
CA ALA A 110 13.56 -22.60 2.39
C ALA A 110 12.08 -23.04 2.34
N LEU A 111 11.46 -22.98 1.15
CA LEU A 111 10.10 -23.49 0.93
C LEU A 111 10.05 -25.01 1.04
N GLU A 112 10.98 -25.72 0.40
CA GLU A 112 11.08 -27.19 0.45
C GLU A 112 11.34 -27.70 1.88
N ALA A 113 12.15 -26.99 2.65
CA ALA A 113 12.44 -27.28 4.05
C ALA A 113 11.27 -26.91 5.00
N GLY A 114 10.23 -26.22 4.51
CA GLY A 114 9.10 -25.76 5.32
C GLY A 114 9.40 -24.56 6.22
N GLU A 115 10.52 -23.86 6.00
CA GLU A 115 10.89 -22.64 6.73
C GLU A 115 10.05 -21.43 6.30
N THR A 116 9.51 -21.46 5.08
CA THR A 116 8.53 -20.50 4.56
C THR A 116 7.29 -21.25 4.07
N SER A 117 6.13 -20.60 4.17
CA SER A 117 4.86 -21.17 3.69
C SER A 117 4.49 -20.72 2.28
N LEU A 118 5.15 -19.67 1.78
CA LEU A 118 4.95 -19.06 0.47
C LEU A 118 6.27 -18.46 0.00
N SER A 119 6.57 -18.57 -1.30
CA SER A 119 7.70 -17.89 -1.95
C SER A 119 7.23 -17.17 -3.20
N THR A 120 7.75 -15.97 -3.45
CA THR A 120 7.59 -15.28 -4.73
C THR A 120 8.53 -15.90 -5.77
N CYS A 121 8.06 -15.94 -7.02
CA CYS A 121 8.87 -16.35 -8.18
C CYS A 121 9.97 -15.32 -8.46
#